data_AF-A0A2S7EM41-F1
#
_entry.id   AF-A0A2S7EM41-F1
#
_cell.length_a   1.000
_cell.length_b   1.000
_cell.length_c   1.000
_cell.angle_alpha   90.00
_cell.angle_beta   90.00
_cell.angle_gamma   90.00
#
_symmetry.space_group_name_H-M   'P 1'
#
loop_
_entity.id
_entity.type
_entity.pdbx_description
1 polymer ?
#
loop_
_entity_poly.entity_id
_entity_poly.type
_entity_poly.pdbx_seq_one_letter_code
_entity_poly.pdbx_strand_id
1 'polypeptide(L)' 'MGQVLHGSATTTEAIRRAIQQIQESLRALSKRYGINQKTVAKWKKRTSVADVPTGPRQPCSTVLSIEDEAA' A
#
# COMPACT_ATOMS: atom_id res chain seq x y z
N MET A 1 -7.97 -7.24 -11.10
CA MET A 1 -6.73 -6.45 -11.21
C MET A 1 -5.75 -7.01 -10.19
N GLY A 2 -4.74 -7.76 -10.63
CA GLY A 2 -3.80 -8.40 -9.72
C GLY A 2 -2.95 -7.34 -9.03
N GLN A 3 -2.90 -7.38 -7.70
CA GLN A 3 -2.01 -6.50 -6.93
C GLN A 3 -0.56 -6.90 -7.23
N VAL A 4 0.19 -6.04 -7.90
CA VAL A 4 1.64 -6.25 -8.09
C VAL A 4 2.33 -5.83 -6.80
N LEU A 5 2.63 -6.83 -5.98
CA LEU A 5 3.36 -6.63 -4.73
C LEU A 5 4.81 -7.07 -4.90
N HIS A 6 5.70 -6.38 -4.19
CA HIS A 6 7.07 -6.84 -4.02
C HIS A 6 7.10 -8.22 -3.33
N GLY A 7 8.06 -9.09 -3.67
CA GLY A 7 8.14 -10.46 -3.14
C GLY A 7 8.26 -10.55 -1.61
N SER A 8 8.76 -9.50 -0.96
CA SER A 8 8.85 -9.38 0.51
C SER A 8 7.67 -8.66 1.17
N ALA A 9 6.62 -8.31 0.41
CA ALA A 9 5.48 -7.59 0.94
C ALA A 9 4.61 -8.49 1.83
N THR A 10 4.70 -8.31 3.14
CA THR A 10 3.91 -9.08 4.11
C THR A 10 2.45 -8.62 4.20
N THR A 11 2.15 -7.37 3.83
CA THR A 11 0.80 -6.81 3.95
C THR A 11 0.12 -6.68 2.59
N THR A 12 -0.66 -7.71 2.23
CA THR A 12 -1.46 -7.77 1.00
C THR A 12 -2.77 -7.01 1.12
N GLU A 13 -3.44 -6.74 0.00
CA GLU A 13 -4.76 -6.10 -0.02
C GLU A 13 -5.78 -6.85 0.84
N ALA A 14 -5.78 -8.19 0.79
CA ALA A 14 -6.68 -9.02 1.58
C ALA A 14 -6.51 -8.78 3.10
N ILE A 15 -5.26 -8.73 3.57
CA ILE A 15 -4.95 -8.46 4.99
C ILE A 15 -5.39 -7.04 5.37
N ARG A 16 -5.14 -6.05 4.50
CA ARG A 16 -5.55 -4.65 4.74
C ARG A 16 -7.07 -4.51 4.80
N ARG A 17 -7.81 -5.20 3.92
CA ARG A 17 -9.30 -5.24 3.95
C ARG A 17 -9.80 -5.90 5.22
N ALA A 18 -9.19 -7.00 5.63
CA ALA A 18 -9.55 -7.67 6.88
C ALA A 18 -9.32 -6.78 8.11
N ILE A 19 -8.21 -6.05 8.16
CA ILE A 19 -7.93 -5.09 9.25
C ILE A 19 -8.99 -3.97 9.34
N GLN A 20 -9.51 -3.52 8.20
CA GLN A 20 -10.57 -2.50 8.13
C GLN A 20 -11.92 -3.03 8.64
N GLN A 21 -12.28 -4.27 8.29
CA GLN A 21 -13.59 -4.85 8.61
C GLN A 21 -13.68 -5.36 10.06
N ILE A 22 -12.56 -5.77 10.67
CA ILE A 22 -12.57 -6.45 11.97
C ILE A 22 -12.42 -5.43 13.12
N GLN A 23 -13.42 -5.38 14.01
CA GLN A 23 -13.45 -4.52 15.19
C GLN A 23 -12.69 -5.11 16.40
N GLU A 24 -11.57 -5.78 16.15
CA GLU A 24 -10.74 -6.34 17.21
C GLU A 24 -9.64 -5.39 17.67
N SER A 25 -9.03 -5.73 18.80
CA SER A 25 -7.84 -5.04 19.29
C SER A 25 -6.66 -5.21 18.33
N LEU A 26 -5.77 -4.21 18.30
CA LEU A 26 -4.57 -4.23 17.47
C LEU A 26 -3.69 -5.44 17.75
N ARG A 27 -3.64 -5.88 19.02
CA ARG A 27 -2.84 -7.02 19.44
C ARG A 27 -3.39 -8.36 18.92
N ALA A 28 -4.70 -8.52 18.84
CA ALA A 28 -5.32 -9.72 18.27
C ALA A 28 -5.04 -9.83 16.76
N LEU A 29 -5.20 -8.72 16.02
CA LEU A 29 -4.90 -8.65 14.59
C LEU A 29 -3.41 -8.88 14.31
N SER A 30 -2.53 -8.29 15.12
CA SER A 30 -1.08 -8.50 15.03
C SER A 30 -0.69 -9.97 15.19
N LYS A 31 -1.27 -10.67 16.18
CA LYS A 31 -0.97 -12.10 16.42
C LYS A 31 -1.51 -13.00 15.29
N ARG A 32 -2.70 -12.72 14.75
CA ARG A 32 -3.29 -13.50 13.66
C ARG A 32 -2.50 -13.41 12.37
N TYR A 33 -2.13 -12.20 11.97
CA TYR A 33 -1.51 -11.96 10.67
C TYR A 33 0.02 -11.88 10.73
N GLY A 34 0.63 -12.02 11.93
CA GLY A 34 2.08 -11.95 12.11
C GLY A 34 2.67 -10.57 11.79
N ILE A 35 1.86 -9.51 11.86
CA ILE A 35 2.25 -8.14 11.48
C ILE A 35 2.43 -7.27 12.73
N ASN A 36 3.31 -6.27 12.66
CA ASN A 36 3.51 -5.33 13.76
C ASN A 36 2.22 -4.54 14.08
N GLN A 37 1.89 -4.37 15.36
CA GLN A 37 0.74 -3.58 15.82
C GLN A 37 0.70 -2.15 15.25
N LYS A 38 1.86 -1.52 15.02
CA LYS A 38 1.93 -0.19 14.39
C LYS A 38 1.40 -0.20 12.96
N THR A 39 1.62 -1.30 12.24
CA THR A 39 1.13 -1.51 10.88
C THR A 39 -0.38 -1.69 10.88
N VAL A 40 -0.92 -2.47 11.83
CA VAL A 40 -2.38 -2.60 12.03
C VAL A 40 -3.01 -1.24 12.30
N ALA A 41 -2.44 -0.46 13.23
CA ALA A 41 -2.96 0.86 13.58
C ALA A 41 -2.92 1.82 12.39
N LYS A 42 -1.83 1.81 11.62
CA LYS A 42 -1.69 2.60 10.39
C LYS A 42 -2.78 2.23 9.38
N TRP A 43 -3.00 0.94 9.14
CA TRP A 43 -4.01 0.49 8.18
C TRP A 43 -5.44 0.78 8.62
N LYS A 44 -5.75 0.66 9.92
CA LYS A 44 -7.08 0.97 10.48
C LYS A 44 -7.45 2.46 10.38
N LYS A 45 -6.46 3.35 10.38
CA LYS A 45 -6.65 4.80 10.20
C LYS A 45 -6.76 5.24 8.73
N ARG A 46 -6.42 4.38 7.76
CA ARG A 46 -6.49 4.71 6.33
C ARG A 46 -7.92 4.57 5.82
N THR A 47 -8.29 5.40 4.86
CA THR A 47 -9.59 5.33 4.18
C THR A 47 -9.59 4.39 2.98
N SER A 48 -8.43 4.20 2.35
CA SER A 48 -8.27 3.30 1.20
C SER A 48 -7.29 2.17 1.49
N VAL A 49 -7.60 1.00 0.92
CA VAL A 49 -6.83 -0.23 1.01
C VAL A 49 -5.99 -0.46 -0.25
N ALA A 50 -6.44 0.09 -1.37
CA ALA A 50 -5.76 -0.02 -2.66
C ALA A 50 -4.46 0.79 -2.68
N ASP A 51 -3.46 0.26 -3.36
CA ASP A 51 -2.26 1.02 -3.69
C ASP A 51 -2.60 2.01 -4.82
N VAL A 52 -2.19 3.27 -4.63
CA VAL A 52 -2.40 4.34 -5.60
C VAL A 52 -1.05 4.67 -6.23
N PRO A 53 -0.97 4.87 -7.56
CA PRO A 53 0.27 5.32 -8.19
C PRO A 53 0.77 6.57 -7.46
N THR A 54 2.00 6.49 -6.98
CA THR A 54 2.68 7.60 -6.32
C THR A 54 3.55 8.28 -7.36
N GLY A 55 3.30 9.56 -7.62
CA GLY A 55 4.05 10.35 -8.58
C GLY A 55 3.19 11.33 -9.37
N PRO A 56 3.81 12.18 -10.20
CA PRO A 56 3.09 13.06 -11.09
C PRO A 56 2.24 12.24 -12.06
N ARG A 57 1.05 12.76 -12.38
CA ARG A 57 0.10 12.11 -13.30
C ARG A 57 0.68 11.93 -14.71
N GLN A 58 1.61 12.79 -15.09
CA GLN A 58 2.44 12.67 -16.28
C GLN A 58 3.89 12.48 -15.80
N PRO A 59 4.47 11.28 -15.94
CA PRO A 59 5.85 11.02 -15.59
C PRO A 59 6.77 11.60 -16.68
N CYS A 60 6.92 12.92 -16.69
CA CYS A 60 7.80 13.65 -17.60
C CYS A 60 8.71 14.55 -16.77
N SER A 61 9.94 14.72 -17.22
CA SER A 61 10.90 15.66 -16.63
C SER A 61 10.43 17.09 -16.88
N THR A 62 10.54 17.94 -15.86
CA THR A 62 10.34 19.39 -16.02
C THR A 62 11.53 20.06 -16.71
N VAL A 63 12.64 19.34 -16.90
CA VAL A 63 13.91 19.89 -17.39
C VAL A 63 14.26 19.40 -18.80
N LEU A 64 13.87 18.17 -19.15
CA LEU A 64 14.20 17.58 -20.45
C LEU A 64 13.05 17.76 -21.44
N SER A 65 13.40 17.95 -22.71
CA SER A 65 12.41 17.90 -23.79
C SER A 65 12.04 16.44 -24.06
N ILE A 66 10.87 16.22 -24.66
CA ILE A 66 10.34 14.87 -24.97
C ILE A 66 11.33 14.05 -25.83
N GLU A 67 12.08 14.73 -26.70
CA GLU A 67 13.09 14.10 -27.57
C GLU A 67 14.32 13.62 -26.78
N ASP A 68 14.76 14.39 -25.76
CA ASP A 68 15.89 14.01 -24.89
C ASP A 68 15.52 12.87 -23.94
N GLU A 69 14.23 12.70 -23.60
CA GLU A 69 13.75 11.56 -22.82
C GLU A 69 13.59 10.27 -23.65
N ALA A 70 13.49 10.38 -24.98
CA ALA A 70 13.28 9.26 -25.89
C ALA A 70 14.58 8.65 -26.45
N ALA A 71 15.72 9.33 -26.24
CA ALA A 71 17.06 8.91 -26.68
C ALA A 71 17.73 7.96 -25.68
#